data_AF-A0A3D3T575-F1
#
_entry.id   AF-A0A3D3T575-F1
#
_cell.length_a   1.000
_cell.length_b   1.000
_cell.length_c   1.000
_cell.angle_alpha   90.00
_cell.angle_beta   90.00
_cell.angle_gamma   90.00
#
_symmetry.space_group_name_H-M   'P 1'
#
loop_
_entity.id
_entity.type
_entity.pdbx_description
1 polymer ?
#
loop_
_entity_poly.entity_id
_entity_poly.type
_entity_poly.pdbx_seq_one_letter_code
_entity_poly.pdbx_strand_id
1 'polypeptide(L)'
;MRSKLQTIEKELSWLSFNERVLQEAQDNKVPLVERLRFLGIFSNNMDEFFRVRVADVNRLIMIARESPDAELTISSARKLLKDINDKVQQLQDQFDSTYARILQELEKRNILLINEQQLTDDQGAWAKQYFHSDILPILSTWMLNE
;
A
#
# COMPACT_ATOMS: atom_id res chain seq x y z
N MET A 1 30.81 25.06 -19.15
CA MET A 1 30.07 24.59 -17.96
C MET A 1 29.23 23.39 -18.36
N ARG A 2 29.55 22.17 -17.91
CA ARG A 2 28.66 21.02 -18.11
C ARG A 2 27.38 21.29 -17.30
N SER A 3 26.21 21.28 -17.94
CA SER A 3 24.95 21.40 -17.20
C SER A 3 24.88 20.26 -16.18
N LYS A 4 24.49 20.59 -14.95
CA LYS A 4 24.30 19.61 -13.88
C LYS A 4 23.17 18.69 -14.36
N LEU A 5 23.47 17.41 -14.62
CA LEU A 5 22.46 16.43 -14.99
C LEU A 5 21.40 16.41 -13.89
N GLN A 6 20.14 16.65 -14.26
CA GLN A 6 19.03 16.64 -13.33
C GLN A 6 18.67 15.17 -13.07
N THR A 7 19.09 14.64 -11.93
CA THR A 7 18.81 13.27 -11.51
C THR A 7 17.57 13.23 -10.62
N ILE A 8 16.80 12.15 -10.74
CA ILE A 8 15.64 11.87 -9.87
C ILE A 8 16.07 10.84 -8.82
N GLU A 9 15.60 11.02 -7.59
CA GLU A 9 15.84 10.05 -6.51
C GLU A 9 15.24 8.69 -6.86
N LYS A 10 16.01 7.62 -6.69
CA LYS A 10 15.63 6.27 -7.12
C LYS A 10 14.35 5.78 -6.44
N GLU A 11 14.11 6.16 -5.18
CA GLU A 11 12.91 5.83 -4.42
C GLU A 11 11.67 6.51 -5.02
N LEU A 12 11.76 7.79 -5.38
CA LEU A 12 10.66 8.50 -6.03
C LEU A 12 10.39 7.94 -7.44
N SER A 13 11.45 7.60 -8.18
CA SER A 13 11.30 6.91 -9.47
C SER A 13 10.62 5.55 -9.32
N TRP A 14 10.90 4.82 -8.24
CA TRP A 14 10.25 3.55 -7.94
C TRP A 14 8.76 3.74 -7.60
N LEU A 15 8.42 4.78 -6.83
CA LEU A 15 7.02 5.12 -6.55
C LEU A 15 6.26 5.49 -7.84
N SER A 16 6.91 6.18 -8.78
CA SER A 16 6.32 6.42 -10.12
C SER A 16 6.14 5.14 -10.92
N PHE A 17 7.00 4.14 -10.76
CA PHE A 17 6.76 2.82 -11.35
C PHE A 17 5.53 2.16 -10.72
N ASN A 18 5.39 2.16 -9.39
CA ASN A 18 4.22 1.57 -8.74
C ASN A 18 2.93 2.34 -9.06
N GLU A 19 3.01 3.65 -9.28
CA GLU A 19 1.91 4.46 -9.83
C GLU A 19 1.44 3.96 -11.20
N ARG A 20 2.33 3.45 -12.05
CA ARG A 20 1.95 2.81 -13.32
C ARG A 20 1.19 1.50 -13.11
N VAL A 21 1.52 0.75 -12.07
CA VAL A 21 0.75 -0.45 -11.68
C VAL A 21 -0.66 -0.05 -11.25
N LEU A 22 -0.80 1.04 -10.48
CA LEU A 22 -2.12 1.57 -10.10
C LEU A 22 -2.92 2.04 -11.32
N GLN A 23 -2.27 2.59 -12.36
CA GLN A 23 -2.94 2.97 -13.60
C GLN A 23 -3.59 1.79 -14.33
N GLU A 24 -3.02 0.57 -14.25
CA GLU A 24 -3.66 -0.64 -14.79
C GLU A 24 -4.95 -1.00 -14.05
N ALA A 25 -5.02 -0.73 -12.73
CA ALA A 25 -6.26 -0.86 -11.96
C ALA A 25 -7.29 0.23 -12.32
N GLN A 26 -6.83 1.36 -12.85
CA GLN A 26 -7.68 2.49 -13.24
C GLN A 26 -8.22 2.38 -14.67
N ASP A 27 -7.54 1.66 -15.57
CA ASP A 27 -7.93 1.53 -16.97
C ASP A 27 -9.17 0.65 -17.17
N ASN A 28 -10.23 1.22 -17.74
CA ASN A 28 -11.48 0.52 -18.03
C ASN A 28 -11.36 -0.51 -19.16
N LYS A 29 -10.25 -0.53 -19.91
CA LYS A 29 -9.94 -1.58 -20.89
C LYS A 29 -9.47 -2.88 -20.23
N VAL A 30 -8.97 -2.80 -19.00
CA VAL A 30 -8.55 -3.97 -18.21
C VAL A 30 -9.82 -4.62 -17.62
N PRO A 31 -9.96 -5.96 -17.70
CA PRO A 31 -11.10 -6.65 -17.10
C PRO A 31 -11.26 -6.33 -15.60
N LEU A 32 -12.50 -6.19 -15.13
CA LEU A 32 -12.80 -5.70 -13.79
C LEU A 32 -12.10 -6.49 -12.66
N VAL A 33 -12.07 -7.82 -12.77
CA VAL A 33 -11.38 -8.66 -11.77
C VAL A 33 -9.86 -8.48 -11.84
N GLU A 34 -9.29 -8.32 -13.03
CA GLU A 34 -7.85 -8.05 -13.18
C GLU A 34 -7.46 -6.70 -12.59
N ARG A 35 -8.34 -5.69 -12.67
CA ARG A 35 -8.12 -4.40 -12.00
C ARG A 35 -8.04 -4.54 -10.48
N LEU A 36 -8.88 -5.39 -9.88
CA LEU A 36 -8.78 -5.72 -8.45
C LEU A 36 -7.46 -6.43 -8.12
N ARG A 37 -6.99 -7.31 -9.02
CA ARG A 37 -5.67 -7.96 -8.87
C ARG A 37 -4.52 -6.95 -8.95
N PHE A 38 -4.60 -5.95 -9.84
CA PHE A 38 -3.61 -4.87 -9.90
C PHE A 38 -3.57 -4.03 -8.62
N LEU A 39 -4.71 -3.79 -7.96
CA LEU A 39 -4.70 -3.19 -6.61
C LEU A 39 -3.90 -4.07 -5.62
N GLY A 40 -4.11 -5.38 -5.64
CA GLY A 40 -3.32 -6.31 -4.82
C GLY A 40 -1.82 -6.29 -5.13
N ILE A 41 -1.44 -6.22 -6.42
CA ILE A 41 -0.03 -6.10 -6.84
C ILE A 41 0.55 -4.77 -6.37
N PHE A 42 -0.17 -3.67 -6.53
CA PHE A 42 0.23 -2.34 -6.05
C PHE A 42 0.51 -2.35 -4.54
N SER A 43 -0.39 -2.94 -3.74
CA SER A 43 -0.23 -3.05 -2.29
C SER A 43 0.98 -3.93 -1.92
N ASN A 44 1.14 -5.09 -2.55
CA ASN A 44 2.28 -5.97 -2.29
C ASN A 44 3.63 -5.30 -2.61
N ASN A 45 3.68 -4.58 -3.73
CA ASN A 45 4.85 -3.78 -4.10
C ASN A 45 5.11 -2.69 -3.05
N MET A 46 4.06 -1.99 -2.59
CA MET A 46 4.20 -0.93 -1.58
C MET A 46 4.76 -1.49 -0.26
N ASP A 47 4.29 -2.66 0.18
CA ASP A 47 4.83 -3.31 1.38
C ASP A 47 6.33 -3.62 1.23
N GLU A 48 6.75 -4.13 0.06
CA GLU A 48 8.16 -4.39 -0.25
C GLU A 48 8.98 -3.10 -0.27
N PHE A 49 8.43 -2.02 -0.81
CA PHE A 49 9.07 -0.71 -0.81
C PHE A 49 9.34 -0.21 0.61
N PHE A 50 8.38 -0.35 1.53
CA PHE A 50 8.59 0.02 2.92
C PHE A 50 9.62 -0.89 3.61
N ARG A 51 9.51 -2.21 3.42
CA ARG A 51 10.44 -3.18 4.03
C ARG A 51 11.88 -2.98 3.60
N VAL A 52 12.11 -2.65 2.32
CA VAL A 52 13.46 -2.58 1.74
C VAL A 52 13.92 -1.15 1.57
N ARG A 53 13.21 -0.35 0.77
CA ARG A 53 13.69 0.97 0.33
C ARG A 53 13.63 2.03 1.43
N VAL A 54 12.52 2.10 2.17
CA VAL A 54 12.42 3.04 3.30
C VAL A 54 13.38 2.66 4.42
N ALA A 55 13.57 1.36 4.66
CA ALA A 55 14.59 0.86 5.60
C ALA A 55 16.01 1.27 5.19
N ASP A 56 16.37 1.19 3.91
CA ASP A 56 17.67 1.63 3.39
C ASP A 56 17.90 3.14 3.64
N VAL A 57 16.90 3.99 3.37
CA VAL A 57 17.01 5.44 3.62
C VAL A 57 17.18 5.74 5.11
N ASN A 58 16.45 5.04 5.98
CA ASN A 58 16.63 5.16 7.43
C ASN A 58 18.02 4.71 7.89
N ARG A 59 18.56 3.64 7.30
CA ARG A 59 19.91 3.15 7.58
C ARG A 59 20.98 4.15 7.17
N LEU A 60 20.80 4.85 6.04
CA LEU A 60 21.70 5.93 5.63
C LEU A 60 21.77 7.05 6.69
N ILE A 61 20.64 7.42 7.28
CA ILE A 61 20.59 8.39 8.38
C ILE A 61 21.37 7.89 9.59
N MET A 62 21.26 6.59 9.94
CA MET A 62 21.96 6.01 11.08
C MET A 62 23.48 6.03 10.88
N ILE A 63 23.96 5.59 9.72
CA ILE A 63 25.40 5.51 9.40
C ILE A 63 26.02 6.91 9.28
N ALA A 64 25.31 7.86 8.66
CA ALA A 64 25.82 9.20 8.42
C ALA A 64 26.16 9.95 9.72
N ARG A 65 25.56 9.59 10.86
CA ARG A 65 25.84 10.20 12.18
C ARG A 65 27.30 10.08 12.62
N GLU A 66 28.04 9.12 12.09
CA GLU A 66 29.45 8.87 12.42
C GLU A 66 30.41 9.59 11.46
N SER A 67 29.91 10.35 10.48
CA SER A 67 30.69 10.97 9.41
C SER A 67 30.89 12.49 9.59
N PRO A 68 32.00 13.07 9.09
CA PRO A 68 32.23 14.53 9.13
C PRO A 68 31.16 15.35 8.39
N ASP A 69 30.56 14.79 7.33
CA ASP A 69 29.48 15.40 6.52
C ASP A 69 28.07 14.93 6.92
N ALA A 70 27.90 14.52 8.20
CA ALA A 70 26.67 13.96 8.73
C ALA A 70 25.44 14.83 8.44
N GLU A 71 25.56 16.14 8.67
CA GLU A 71 24.42 17.05 8.66
C GLU A 71 23.76 17.18 7.28
N LEU A 72 24.57 17.34 6.22
CA LEU A 72 24.09 17.43 4.85
C LEU A 72 23.42 16.12 4.41
N THR A 73 24.04 14.99 4.70
CA THR A 73 23.52 13.66 4.33
C THR A 73 22.20 13.35 5.05
N ILE A 74 22.14 13.63 6.35
CA ILE A 74 20.93 13.43 7.17
C ILE A 74 19.80 14.35 6.71
N SER A 75 20.11 15.62 6.43
CA SER A 75 19.12 16.58 5.95
C SER A 75 18.50 16.15 4.62
N SER A 76 19.33 15.75 3.65
CA SER A 76 18.86 15.24 2.37
C SER A 76 18.03 13.97 2.51
N ALA A 77 18.45 13.02 3.35
CA ALA A 77 17.70 11.79 3.58
C ALA A 77 16.34 12.05 4.28
N ARG A 78 16.28 12.98 5.24
CA ARG A 78 15.02 13.40 5.87
C ARG A 78 14.07 14.06 4.87
N LYS A 79 14.62 14.92 4.00
CA LYS A 79 13.84 15.51 2.91
C LYS A 79 13.28 14.43 1.99
N LEU A 80 14.10 13.45 1.60
CA LEU A 80 13.66 12.33 0.79
C LEU A 80 12.55 11.52 1.48
N LEU A 81 12.66 11.21 2.77
CA LEU A 81 11.60 10.53 3.51
C LEU A 81 10.28 11.31 3.52
N LYS A 82 10.36 12.64 3.66
CA LYS A 82 9.18 13.51 3.54
C LYS A 82 8.58 13.44 2.15
N ASP A 83 9.40 13.57 1.10
CA ASP A 83 8.95 13.53 -0.29
C ASP A 83 8.33 12.15 -0.63
N ILE A 84 8.89 11.05 -0.10
CA ILE A 84 8.33 9.70 -0.18
C ILE A 84 6.96 9.66 0.49
N ASN A 85 6.84 10.15 1.72
CA ASN A 85 5.58 10.12 2.47
C ASN A 85 4.48 10.92 1.75
N ASP A 86 4.82 12.11 1.26
CA ASP A 86 3.90 12.97 0.51
C ASP A 86 3.41 12.26 -0.77
N LYS A 87 4.31 11.58 -1.50
CA LYS A 87 3.93 10.80 -2.70
C LYS A 87 3.12 9.55 -2.36
N VAL A 88 3.46 8.84 -1.28
CA VAL A 88 2.69 7.65 -0.84
C VAL A 88 1.26 8.05 -0.47
N GLN A 89 1.07 9.15 0.26
CA GLN A 89 -0.28 9.64 0.59
C GLN A 89 -1.10 9.92 -0.68
N GLN A 90 -0.52 10.60 -1.67
CA GLN A 90 -1.19 10.85 -2.94
C GLN A 90 -1.58 9.56 -3.68
N LEU A 91 -0.74 8.52 -3.60
CA LEU A 91 -1.04 7.23 -4.21
C LEU A 91 -2.10 6.46 -3.43
N GLN A 92 -2.15 6.60 -2.11
CA GLN A 92 -3.19 5.99 -1.27
C GLN A 92 -4.56 6.61 -1.55
N ASP A 93 -4.65 7.93 -1.70
CA ASP A 93 -5.91 8.59 -2.05
C ASP A 93 -6.44 8.11 -3.42
N GLN A 94 -5.52 7.91 -4.38
CA GLN A 94 -5.84 7.34 -5.69
C GLN A 94 -6.23 5.86 -5.60
N PHE A 95 -5.60 5.08 -4.72
CA PHE A 95 -5.96 3.69 -4.46
C PHE A 95 -7.38 3.58 -3.92
N ASP A 96 -7.71 4.35 -2.88
CA ASP A 96 -9.01 4.29 -2.21
C ASP A 96 -10.15 4.66 -3.15
N SER A 97 -9.97 5.73 -3.93
CA SER A 97 -10.94 6.13 -4.95
C SER A 97 -11.09 5.11 -6.07
N THR A 98 -10.00 4.47 -6.50
CA THR A 98 -10.03 3.40 -7.51
C THR A 98 -10.72 2.16 -6.99
N TYR A 99 -10.44 1.77 -5.75
CA TYR A 99 -11.04 0.63 -5.07
C TYR A 99 -12.56 0.82 -4.91
N ALA A 100 -13.00 1.97 -4.38
CA ALA A 100 -14.41 2.30 -4.25
C ALA A 100 -15.15 2.23 -5.59
N ARG A 101 -14.53 2.73 -6.67
CA ARG A 101 -15.10 2.65 -8.02
C ARG A 101 -15.20 1.20 -8.52
N ILE A 102 -14.18 0.38 -8.30
CA ILE A 102 -14.22 -1.04 -8.66
C ILE A 102 -15.35 -1.76 -7.91
N LEU A 103 -15.54 -1.50 -6.62
CA LEU A 103 -16.64 -2.09 -5.84
C LEU A 103 -18.01 -1.70 -6.42
N GLN A 104 -18.21 -0.44 -6.80
CA GLN A 104 -19.45 0.00 -7.47
C GLN A 104 -19.66 -0.68 -8.82
N GLU A 105 -18.59 -0.94 -9.58
CA GLU A 105 -18.67 -1.64 -10.87
C GLU A 105 -18.96 -3.14 -10.70
N LEU A 106 -18.47 -3.75 -9.61
CA LEU A 106 -18.77 -5.15 -9.23
C LEU A 106 -20.23 -5.30 -8.79
N GLU A 107 -20.74 -4.36 -8.01
CA GLU A 107 -22.12 -4.35 -7.54
C GLU A 107 -23.12 -4.35 -8.71
N LYS A 108 -22.85 -3.57 -9.77
CA LYS A 108 -23.64 -3.58 -11.02
C LYS A 108 -23.69 -4.93 -11.72
N ARG A 109 -22.78 -5.84 -11.38
CA ARG A 109 -22.71 -7.22 -11.88
C ARG A 109 -23.18 -8.25 -10.85
N ASN A 110 -23.86 -7.80 -9.79
CA ASN A 110 -24.32 -8.61 -8.65
C ASN A 110 -23.19 -9.30 -7.88
N ILE A 111 -21.99 -8.71 -7.86
CA ILE A 111 -20.88 -9.15 -7.02
C ILE A 111 -20.75 -8.12 -5.89
N LEU A 112 -21.20 -8.48 -4.69
CA LEU A 112 -21.21 -7.58 -3.54
C LEU A 112 -20.12 -8.00 -2.54
N LEU A 113 -19.23 -7.06 -2.22
CA LEU A 113 -18.34 -7.18 -1.07
C LEU A 113 -19.00 -6.47 0.11
N ILE A 114 -19.53 -7.25 1.04
CA ILE A 114 -20.30 -6.76 2.20
C ILE A 114 -19.50 -6.88 3.50
N ASN A 115 -19.91 -6.11 4.50
CA ASN A 115 -19.38 -6.16 5.86
C ASN A 115 -20.40 -6.75 6.87
N GLU A 116 -20.01 -6.84 8.13
CA GLU A 116 -20.79 -7.44 9.21
C GLU A 116 -22.16 -6.76 9.46
N GLN A 117 -22.31 -5.49 9.06
CA GLN A 117 -23.54 -4.70 9.25
C GLN A 117 -24.53 -4.89 8.09
N GLN A 118 -24.12 -5.59 7.03
CA GLN A 118 -24.89 -5.79 5.81
C GLN A 118 -25.36 -7.24 5.64
N LEU A 119 -25.05 -8.11 6.60
CA LEU A 119 -25.46 -9.51 6.60
C LEU A 119 -26.95 -9.64 6.92
N THR A 120 -27.62 -10.59 6.25
CA THR A 120 -28.92 -11.08 6.72
C THR A 120 -28.75 -11.94 7.97
N ASP A 121 -29.84 -12.19 8.70
CA ASP A 121 -29.82 -13.07 9.88
C ASP A 121 -29.26 -14.47 9.55
N ASP A 122 -29.66 -15.02 8.39
CA ASP A 122 -29.19 -16.32 7.92
C ASP A 122 -27.69 -16.31 7.58
N GLN A 123 -27.21 -15.26 6.90
CA GLN A 123 -25.80 -15.09 6.58
C GLN A 123 -24.96 -14.90 7.85
N GLY A 124 -25.47 -14.15 8.83
CA GLY A 124 -24.83 -13.96 10.14
C GLY A 124 -24.74 -15.27 10.93
N ALA A 125 -25.82 -16.05 10.95
CA ALA A 125 -25.82 -17.38 11.57
C ALA A 125 -24.80 -18.32 10.91
N TRP A 126 -24.75 -18.33 9.57
CA TRP A 126 -23.76 -19.09 8.81
C TRP A 126 -22.32 -18.64 9.11
N ALA A 127 -22.05 -17.32 9.08
CA ALA A 127 -20.72 -16.77 9.33
C ALA A 127 -20.24 -17.09 10.75
N LYS A 128 -21.14 -17.07 11.74
CA LYS A 128 -20.82 -17.46 13.13
C LYS A 128 -20.49 -18.95 13.22
N GLN A 129 -21.25 -19.80 12.54
CA GLN A 129 -20.95 -21.23 12.49
C GLN A 129 -19.58 -21.48 11.86
N TYR A 130 -19.31 -20.90 10.70
CA TYR A 130 -18.03 -20.99 9.99
C TYR A 130 -16.87 -20.47 10.85
N PHE A 131 -17.07 -19.37 11.58
CA PHE A 131 -16.09 -18.86 12.53
C PHE A 131 -15.76 -19.91 13.59
N HIS A 132 -16.75 -20.54 14.22
CA HIS A 132 -16.49 -21.54 15.27
C HIS A 132 -15.89 -22.84 14.75
N SER A 133 -16.25 -23.30 13.55
CA SER A 133 -15.78 -24.57 12.99
C SER A 133 -14.40 -24.47 12.33
N ASP A 134 -14.12 -23.39 11.61
CA ASP A 134 -12.97 -23.31 10.70
C ASP A 134 -11.96 -22.24 11.12
N ILE A 135 -12.42 -21.09 11.63
CA ILE A 135 -11.52 -19.97 11.95
C ILE A 135 -11.01 -20.05 13.40
N LEU A 136 -11.90 -20.21 14.38
CA LEU A 136 -11.56 -20.21 15.80
C LEU A 136 -10.50 -21.27 16.17
N PRO A 137 -10.51 -22.51 15.63
CA PRO A 137 -9.50 -23.52 15.98
C PRO A 137 -8.07 -23.15 15.57
N ILE A 138 -7.90 -22.28 14.57
CA ILE A 138 -6.58 -21.82 14.11
C ILE A 138 -6.17 -20.48 14.73
N LEU A 139 -7.07 -19.82 15.46
CA LEU A 139 -6.79 -18.57 16.17
C LEU A 139 -6.21 -18.85 17.55
N SER A 140 -5.15 -18.12 17.89
CA SER A 140 -4.63 -18.04 19.26
C SER A 140 -4.88 -16.64 19.77
N THR A 141 -5.57 -16.52 20.91
CA THR A 141 -5.78 -15.23 21.56
C THR A 141 -4.60 -14.92 22.47
N TRP A 142 -3.95 -13.77 22.23
CA TRP A 142 -2.87 -13.27 23.06
C TRP A 142 -3.42 -12.14 23.92
N MET A 143 -3.47 -12.34 25.24
CA MET A 143 -3.80 -11.25 26.16
C MET A 143 -2.57 -10.38 26.37
N LEU A 144 -2.70 -9.10 26.04
CA LEU A 144 -1.68 -8.10 26.31
C LEU A 144 -1.88 -7.62 27.75
N ASN A 145 -1.00 -8.03 28.65
CA ASN A 145 -0.90 -7.47 29.99
C ASN A 145 -0.02 -6.22 29.92
N GLU A 146 -0.41 -5.16 30.64
CA GLU A 146 0.41 -3.94 30.81
C GLU A 146 1.74 -4.21 31.52
#